data_AF-A0A835CUQ3-F1
#
_entry.id   AF-A0A835CUQ3-F1
#
_cell.length_a   1.000
_cell.length_b   1.000
_cell.length_c   1.000
_cell.angle_alpha   90.00
_cell.angle_beta   90.00
_cell.angle_gamma   90.00
#
_symmetry.space_group_name_H-M   'P 1'
#
loop_
_entity.id
_entity.type
_entity.pdbx_description
1 polymer ?
#
loop_
_entity_poly.entity_id
_entity_poly.type
_entity_poly.pdbx_seq_one_letter_code
_entity_poly.pdbx_strand_id
1 'polypeptide(L)'
;MLLFQLIPFFLVSQLNLKNDLWHFGPEITYNVTYNANTALNQSNNNWKNSKLNYEMKTQLKCRPRTLKILNCHIEKPVVSFDHANKSISSENICGEDIDRQNFEIRFNRFGIKELIVSSNIKPYILDTIRAIVNQLNAGVDLTVRTNGTYRTWENFTTGDCFTFYDVKLSGDNLEKKKNDGEGFKWRSDVSTLITKIRDVKKCRINAPYFLGSREAWRDTPQVLINIKSSKTVMSANRTAFISTTKTSIELENLHKKSPTSIIYMNETMTLKYISVKPSNNQITRIQEPACTSVITGKWLHDDLSVENDVNEQKKYNITSKSSLASLMFNFDN
;
A
#
# COMPACT_ATOMS: atom_id res chain seq x y z
N MET A 1 8.27 22.87 19.05
CA MET A 1 8.74 22.98 17.65
C MET A 1 8.79 21.59 17.03
N LEU A 2 7.74 21.13 16.35
CA LEU A 2 7.72 19.85 15.61
C LEU A 2 6.62 19.92 14.54
N LEU A 3 6.97 20.17 13.27
CA LEU A 3 6.01 20.14 12.15
C LEU A 3 6.61 19.33 10.98
N PHE A 4 6.74 18.03 11.20
CA PHE A 4 6.92 17.04 10.13
C PHE A 4 5.52 16.62 9.68
N GLN A 5 4.87 17.43 8.84
CA GLN A 5 3.54 17.12 8.33
C GLN A 5 3.71 16.20 7.12
N LEU A 6 3.46 14.89 7.31
CA LEU A 6 3.42 13.95 6.20
C LEU A 6 2.21 14.26 5.31
N ILE A 7 2.35 13.99 4.01
CA ILE A 7 1.34 14.29 2.98
C ILE A 7 -0.10 13.92 3.40
N PRO A 8 -0.38 12.74 4.00
CA PRO A 8 -1.74 12.37 4.41
C PRO A 8 -2.29 13.24 5.56
N PHE A 9 -1.43 13.73 6.44
CA PHE A 9 -1.82 14.54 7.62
C PHE A 9 -1.91 16.02 7.33
N PHE A 10 -1.29 16.45 6.23
CA PHE A 10 -1.35 17.84 5.82
C PHE A 10 -2.78 18.31 5.53
N LEU A 11 -3.54 17.46 4.85
CA LEU A 11 -4.94 17.75 4.51
C LEU A 11 -5.79 18.00 5.77
N VAL A 12 -5.46 17.33 6.88
CA VAL A 12 -6.18 17.49 8.15
C VAL A 12 -5.70 18.68 8.98
N SER A 13 -4.42 19.04 8.94
CA SER A 13 -3.93 20.22 9.69
C SER A 13 -4.57 21.55 9.31
N GLN A 14 -5.27 21.59 8.18
CA GLN A 14 -6.00 22.79 7.74
C GLN A 14 -7.42 22.88 8.30
N LEU A 15 -7.90 21.85 8.99
CA LEU A 15 -9.22 21.85 9.58
C LEU A 15 -9.20 22.63 10.89
N ASN A 16 -10.21 23.49 11.07
CA ASN A 16 -10.43 24.14 12.35
C ASN A 16 -11.02 23.09 13.32
N LEU A 17 -10.15 22.39 14.03
CA LEU A 17 -10.50 21.32 14.98
C LEU A 17 -11.19 21.84 16.26
N LYS A 18 -11.33 23.15 16.44
CA LYS A 18 -12.03 23.77 17.59
C LYS A 18 -13.55 23.81 17.46
N ASN A 19 -14.11 23.18 16.43
CA ASN A 19 -15.55 23.14 16.19
C ASN A 19 -16.15 21.87 16.82
N ASP A 20 -17.28 21.99 17.54
CA ASP A 20 -18.00 20.89 18.20
C ASP A 20 -18.41 19.76 17.24
N LEU A 21 -18.41 20.05 15.94
CA LEU A 21 -18.65 19.06 14.87
C LEU A 21 -17.64 17.91 14.85
N TRP A 22 -16.45 18.03 15.45
CA TRP A 22 -15.40 17.01 15.41
C TRP A 22 -15.35 16.10 16.65
N HIS A 23 -16.51 15.75 17.23
CA HIS A 23 -16.57 14.97 18.47
C HIS A 23 -15.73 13.68 18.44
N PHE A 24 -15.74 12.94 17.31
CA PHE A 24 -14.91 11.75 17.09
C PHE A 24 -13.71 12.00 16.15
N GLY A 25 -13.37 13.26 15.93
CA GLY A 25 -12.28 13.69 15.07
C GLY A 25 -12.58 13.59 13.57
N PRO A 26 -11.62 14.02 12.73
CA PRO A 26 -11.76 14.01 11.28
C PRO A 26 -11.52 12.61 10.70
N GLU A 27 -12.31 12.25 9.69
CA GLU A 27 -12.17 11.04 8.91
C GLU A 27 -11.86 11.38 7.45
N ILE A 28 -10.67 10.96 7.00
CA ILE A 28 -10.17 11.14 5.65
C ILE A 28 -10.62 9.95 4.81
N THR A 29 -11.21 10.20 3.66
CA THR A 29 -11.62 9.16 2.70
C THR A 29 -10.73 9.21 1.46
N TYR A 30 -10.22 8.05 1.07
CA TYR A 30 -9.52 7.80 -0.18
C TYR A 30 -10.25 6.74 -0.99
N ASN A 31 -10.36 6.95 -2.31
CA ASN A 31 -10.72 5.87 -3.22
C ASN A 31 -9.46 5.09 -3.59
N VAL A 32 -9.60 3.77 -3.57
CA VAL A 32 -8.57 2.82 -3.99
C VAL A 32 -9.06 2.11 -5.23
N THR A 33 -8.23 2.09 -6.27
CA THR A 33 -8.45 1.24 -7.44
C THR A 33 -7.23 0.39 -7.69
N TYR A 34 -7.43 -0.87 -8.04
CA TYR A 34 -6.40 -1.78 -8.46
C TYR A 34 -6.86 -2.47 -9.73
N ASN A 35 -5.98 -2.54 -10.71
CA ASN A 35 -6.20 -3.22 -11.97
C ASN A 35 -4.99 -4.08 -12.26
N ALA A 36 -5.19 -5.36 -12.54
CA ALA A 36 -4.18 -6.26 -13.06
C ALA A 36 -4.67 -6.86 -14.38
N ASN A 37 -3.80 -6.91 -15.38
CA ASN A 37 -4.12 -7.56 -16.64
C ASN A 37 -2.95 -8.40 -17.15
N THR A 38 -3.24 -9.56 -17.72
CA THR A 38 -2.23 -10.37 -18.39
C THR A 38 -2.07 -9.96 -19.85
N ALA A 39 -0.84 -9.67 -20.27
CA ALA A 39 -0.46 -9.51 -21.67
C ALA A 39 0.13 -10.83 -22.18
N LEU A 40 -0.49 -11.42 -23.20
CA LEU A 40 0.02 -12.63 -23.84
C LEU A 40 1.16 -12.27 -24.80
N ASN A 41 2.21 -13.10 -24.82
CA ASN A 41 3.26 -13.01 -25.82
C ASN A 41 2.64 -13.31 -27.20
N GLN A 42 2.79 -12.36 -28.12
CA GLN A 42 2.16 -12.38 -29.45
C GLN A 42 2.68 -13.50 -30.37
N SER A 43 3.62 -14.32 -29.92
CA SER A 43 4.35 -15.28 -30.76
C SER A 43 3.66 -16.63 -30.94
N ASN A 44 2.62 -16.99 -30.16
CA ASN A 44 1.96 -18.29 -30.29
C ASN A 44 0.44 -18.19 -30.48
N ASN A 45 -0.01 -18.45 -31.71
CA ASN A 45 -1.40 -18.44 -32.18
C ASN A 45 -2.36 -19.42 -31.48
N ASN A 46 -1.89 -20.24 -30.54
CA ASN A 46 -2.69 -21.28 -29.87
C ASN A 46 -3.27 -20.85 -28.52
N TRP A 47 -2.89 -19.68 -27.97
CA TRP A 47 -3.40 -19.19 -26.68
C TRP A 47 -4.40 -18.03 -26.86
N LYS A 48 -5.29 -18.12 -27.86
CA LYS A 48 -6.09 -16.97 -28.30
C LYS A 48 -7.05 -16.36 -27.26
N ASN A 49 -7.32 -16.97 -26.10
CA ASN A 49 -8.49 -16.57 -25.29
C ASN A 49 -8.31 -16.30 -23.79
N SER A 50 -7.15 -16.42 -23.14
CA SER A 50 -7.07 -16.13 -21.69
C SER A 50 -6.46 -14.75 -21.38
N LYS A 51 -7.12 -13.67 -21.82
CA LYS A 51 -6.88 -12.37 -21.18
C LYS A 51 -7.55 -12.41 -19.82
N LEU A 52 -6.75 -12.35 -18.76
CA LEU A 52 -7.21 -12.30 -17.39
C LEU A 52 -7.14 -10.83 -16.95
N ASN A 53 -8.29 -10.26 -16.58
CA ASN A 53 -8.36 -8.95 -15.96
C ASN A 53 -8.90 -9.11 -14.54
N TYR A 54 -8.23 -8.48 -13.59
CA TYR A 54 -8.68 -8.39 -12.22
C TYR A 54 -8.78 -6.91 -11.86
N GLU A 55 -9.94 -6.49 -11.37
CA GLU A 55 -10.17 -5.14 -10.89
C GLU A 55 -10.69 -5.18 -9.45
N MET A 56 -10.18 -4.28 -8.62
CA MET A 56 -10.68 -4.04 -7.27
C MET A 56 -10.91 -2.55 -7.08
N LYS A 57 -12.08 -2.19 -6.56
CA LYS A 57 -12.46 -0.83 -6.16
C LYS A 57 -12.88 -0.85 -4.70
N THR A 58 -12.31 0.02 -3.88
CA THR A 58 -12.65 0.10 -2.45
C THR A 58 -12.39 1.51 -1.91
N GLN A 59 -12.77 1.76 -0.67
CA GLN A 59 -12.44 3.00 0.03
C GLN A 59 -11.51 2.71 1.20
N LEU A 60 -10.45 3.50 1.33
CA LEU A 60 -9.64 3.54 2.53
C LEU A 60 -10.10 4.74 3.35
N LYS A 61 -10.55 4.50 4.58
CA LYS A 61 -10.90 5.55 5.52
C LYS A 61 -9.88 5.59 6.63
N CYS A 62 -9.42 6.78 6.98
CA CYS A 62 -8.36 6.97 7.96
C CYS A 62 -8.67 8.15 8.89
N ARG A 63 -8.42 7.95 10.18
CA ARG A 63 -8.56 8.95 11.23
C ARG A 63 -7.18 9.21 11.85
N PRO A 64 -6.67 10.46 11.80
CA PRO A 64 -5.40 10.78 12.45
C PRO A 64 -5.57 10.79 13.96
N ARG A 65 -4.74 10.02 14.65
CA ARG A 65 -4.65 10.03 16.11
C ARG A 65 -3.60 11.03 16.60
N THR A 66 -2.48 11.11 15.88
CA THR A 66 -1.41 12.09 16.07
C THR A 66 -0.83 12.46 14.70
N LEU A 67 0.17 13.35 14.63
CA LEU A 67 0.83 13.73 13.37
C LEU A 67 1.61 12.58 12.67
N LYS A 68 1.74 11.43 13.33
CA LYS A 68 2.50 10.27 12.83
C LYS A 68 1.68 8.98 12.83
N ILE A 69 0.40 9.03 13.16
CA ILE A 69 -0.43 7.84 13.37
C ILE A 69 -1.78 8.01 12.69
N LEU A 70 -2.11 7.12 11.75
CA LEU A 70 -3.43 6.98 11.16
C LEU A 70 -4.08 5.67 11.62
N ASN A 71 -5.31 5.74 12.11
CA ASN A 71 -6.16 4.58 12.30
C ASN A 71 -7.06 4.43 11.08
N CYS A 72 -6.97 3.33 10.37
CA CYS A 72 -7.66 3.12 9.12
C CYS A 72 -8.46 1.83 9.08
N HIS A 73 -9.43 1.80 8.18
CA HIS A 73 -10.16 0.61 7.78
C HIS A 73 -10.49 0.72 6.28
N ILE A 74 -10.75 -0.43 5.67
CA ILE A 74 -11.15 -0.52 4.26
C ILE A 74 -12.68 -0.68 4.25
N GLU A 75 -13.39 -0.03 3.35
CA GLU A 75 -14.85 -0.17 3.21
C GLU A 75 -15.26 -0.58 1.79
N LYS A 76 -16.31 -1.39 1.69
CA LYS A 76 -17.01 -1.69 0.43
C LYS A 76 -16.08 -2.13 -0.71
N PRO A 77 -15.21 -3.14 -0.51
CA PRO A 77 -14.41 -3.67 -1.60
C PRO A 77 -15.32 -4.38 -2.62
N VAL A 78 -15.27 -3.93 -3.87
CA VAL A 78 -15.88 -4.56 -5.02
C VAL A 78 -14.77 -5.16 -5.86
N VAL A 79 -14.85 -6.46 -6.12
CA VAL A 79 -13.87 -7.19 -6.92
C VAL A 79 -14.57 -7.74 -8.16
N SER A 80 -13.95 -7.53 -9.32
CA SER A 80 -14.35 -8.12 -10.58
C SER A 80 -13.20 -8.88 -11.20
N PHE A 81 -13.54 -10.02 -11.82
CA PHE A 81 -12.61 -10.89 -12.49
C PHE A 81 -13.19 -11.27 -13.84
N ASP A 82 -12.43 -10.99 -14.90
CA ASP A 82 -12.77 -11.37 -16.26
C ASP A 82 -11.76 -12.39 -16.77
N HIS A 83 -12.25 -13.55 -17.19
CA HIS A 83 -11.45 -14.58 -17.86
C HIS A 83 -12.19 -15.11 -19.08
N ALA A 84 -11.55 -15.04 -20.25
CA ALA A 84 -12.05 -15.62 -21.49
C ALA A 84 -13.53 -15.29 -21.78
N ASN A 85 -13.91 -14.01 -21.62
CA ASN A 85 -15.26 -13.46 -21.80
C ASN A 85 -16.32 -13.88 -20.76
N LYS A 86 -15.92 -14.53 -19.65
CA LYS A 86 -16.77 -14.69 -18.47
C LYS A 86 -16.38 -13.63 -17.44
N SER A 87 -17.32 -12.75 -17.11
CA SER A 87 -17.17 -11.75 -16.05
C SER A 87 -17.83 -12.26 -14.79
N ILE A 88 -17.07 -12.35 -13.71
CA ILE A 88 -17.58 -12.63 -12.37
C ILE A 88 -17.34 -11.35 -11.56
N SER A 89 -18.40 -10.62 -11.28
CA SER A 89 -18.38 -9.57 -10.27
C SER A 89 -18.87 -10.15 -8.95
N SER A 90 -18.16 -9.84 -7.87
CA SER A 90 -18.63 -10.19 -6.54
C SER A 90 -18.41 -9.05 -5.58
N GLU A 91 -19.51 -8.59 -5.00
CA GLU A 91 -19.48 -7.72 -3.81
C GLU A 91 -19.16 -8.53 -2.54
N ASN A 92 -19.35 -9.85 -2.56
CA ASN A 92 -19.47 -10.68 -1.33
C ASN A 92 -18.40 -11.78 -1.15
N ILE A 93 -17.64 -12.18 -2.17
CA ILE A 93 -16.73 -13.36 -2.05
C ILE A 93 -15.50 -13.06 -1.16
N CYS A 94 -15.04 -11.80 -1.10
CA CYS A 94 -13.91 -11.39 -0.24
C CYS A 94 -14.20 -10.15 0.63
N GLY A 95 -15.37 -9.53 0.48
CA GLY A 95 -15.58 -8.15 0.92
C GLY A 95 -15.88 -7.97 2.41
N GLU A 96 -16.72 -8.84 2.99
CA GLU A 96 -17.13 -8.70 4.39
C GLU A 96 -15.97 -8.84 5.38
N ASP A 97 -15.01 -9.72 5.09
CA ASP A 97 -13.88 -9.98 5.98
C ASP A 97 -12.86 -8.82 5.96
N ILE A 98 -12.68 -8.18 4.80
CA ILE A 98 -11.76 -7.04 4.63
C ILE A 98 -12.36 -5.79 5.29
N ASP A 99 -13.67 -5.57 5.15
CA ASP A 99 -14.38 -4.37 5.67
C ASP A 99 -14.28 -4.25 7.20
N ARG A 100 -14.21 -5.40 7.90
CA ARG A 100 -14.20 -5.45 9.37
C ARG A 100 -12.83 -5.21 10.01
N GLN A 101 -11.75 -5.08 9.24
CA GLN A 101 -10.40 -4.96 9.80
C GLN A 101 -9.99 -3.50 10.00
N ASN A 102 -9.80 -3.14 11.27
CA ASN A 102 -9.13 -1.89 11.66
C ASN A 102 -7.62 -2.12 11.76
N PHE A 103 -6.84 -1.14 11.34
CA PHE A 103 -5.38 -1.17 11.43
C PHE A 103 -4.81 0.23 11.67
N GLU A 104 -3.61 0.29 12.25
CA GLU A 104 -2.89 1.54 12.49
C GLU A 104 -1.69 1.62 11.54
N ILE A 105 -1.46 2.79 10.95
CA ILE A 105 -0.27 3.11 10.17
C ILE A 105 0.56 4.10 11.00
N ARG A 106 1.79 3.71 11.31
CA ARG A 106 2.75 4.56 12.02
C ARG A 106 3.81 5.04 11.06
N PHE A 107 4.08 6.33 11.11
CA PHE A 107 4.99 6.98 10.20
C PHE A 107 6.23 7.53 10.91
N ASN A 108 7.32 7.60 10.16
CA ASN A 108 8.52 8.37 10.50
C ASN A 108 8.77 9.43 9.41
N ARG A 109 9.91 10.13 9.49
CA ARG A 109 10.29 11.17 8.51
C ARG A 109 10.44 10.66 7.08
N PHE A 110 10.64 9.36 6.87
CA PHE A 110 10.83 8.74 5.57
C PHE A 110 9.54 8.12 4.99
N GLY A 111 8.45 8.04 5.77
CA GLY A 111 7.21 7.40 5.35
C GLY A 111 6.72 6.38 6.37
N ILE A 112 6.26 5.21 5.92
CA ILE A 112 5.70 4.18 6.81
C ILE A 112 6.82 3.49 7.57
N LYS A 113 6.75 3.53 8.90
CA LYS A 113 7.64 2.79 9.81
C LYS A 113 7.12 1.37 10.00
N GLU A 114 5.86 1.26 10.40
CA GLU A 114 5.22 0.00 10.77
C GLU A 114 3.70 0.10 10.63
N LEU A 115 3.07 -1.07 10.61
CA LEU A 115 1.63 -1.27 10.65
C LEU A 115 1.29 -2.03 11.93
N ILE A 116 0.19 -1.68 12.58
CA ILE A 116 -0.40 -2.47 13.65
C ILE A 116 -1.71 -3.05 13.14
N VAL A 117 -1.84 -4.36 13.24
CA VAL A 117 -2.99 -5.15 12.77
C VAL A 117 -3.36 -6.18 13.83
N SER A 118 -4.48 -6.87 13.68
CA SER A 118 -4.76 -8.03 14.54
C SER A 118 -3.76 -9.15 14.28
N SER A 119 -3.28 -9.82 15.32
CA SER A 119 -2.47 -11.05 15.26
C SER A 119 -3.16 -12.16 14.44
N ASN A 120 -4.49 -12.19 14.48
CA ASN A 120 -5.33 -13.19 13.82
C ASN A 120 -5.75 -12.78 12.40
N ILE A 121 -5.18 -11.69 11.87
CA ILE A 121 -5.51 -11.22 10.53
C ILE A 121 -5.17 -12.29 9.47
N LYS A 122 -6.11 -12.53 8.56
CA LYS A 122 -5.88 -13.45 7.45
C LYS A 122 -4.76 -12.89 6.54
N PRO A 123 -3.81 -13.71 6.07
CA PRO A 123 -2.67 -13.22 5.29
C PRO A 123 -3.04 -12.40 4.04
N TYR A 124 -4.08 -12.79 3.30
CA TYR A 124 -4.51 -12.05 2.10
C TYR A 124 -5.06 -10.65 2.42
N ILE A 125 -5.75 -10.49 3.56
CA ILE A 125 -6.25 -9.20 4.03
C ILE A 125 -5.06 -8.31 4.39
N LEU A 126 -4.09 -8.86 5.12
CA LEU A 126 -2.87 -8.14 5.49
C LEU A 126 -2.08 -7.70 4.26
N ASP A 127 -1.94 -8.56 3.25
CA ASP A 127 -1.21 -8.21 2.04
C ASP A 127 -1.97 -7.18 1.18
N THR A 128 -3.31 -7.18 1.24
CA THR A 128 -4.15 -6.12 0.68
C THR A 128 -3.92 -4.79 1.39
N ILE A 129 -3.94 -4.78 2.73
CA ILE A 129 -3.62 -3.60 3.53
C ILE A 129 -2.23 -3.08 3.15
N ARG A 130 -1.19 -3.94 3.14
CA ARG A 130 0.18 -3.58 2.77
C ARG A 130 0.27 -2.95 1.39
N ALA A 131 -0.44 -3.49 0.40
CA ALA A 131 -0.45 -2.94 -0.96
C ALA A 131 -1.08 -1.54 -1.01
N ILE A 132 -2.22 -1.36 -0.35
CA ILE A 132 -2.96 -0.10 -0.31
C ILE A 132 -2.17 0.97 0.44
N VAL A 133 -1.71 0.69 1.67
CA VAL A 133 -1.00 1.67 2.51
C VAL A 133 0.35 2.05 1.92
N ASN A 134 0.98 1.19 1.12
CA ASN A 134 2.21 1.54 0.41
C ASN A 134 2.03 2.72 -0.56
N GLN A 135 0.79 3.03 -1.00
CA GLN A 135 0.50 4.25 -1.75
C GLN A 135 0.63 5.54 -0.92
N LEU A 136 0.64 5.43 0.41
CA LEU A 136 0.87 6.54 1.35
C LEU A 136 2.34 6.66 1.79
N ASN A 137 3.18 5.69 1.44
CA ASN A 137 4.58 5.67 1.85
C ASN A 137 5.38 6.65 0.98
N ALA A 138 5.90 7.76 1.50
CA ALA A 138 6.69 8.72 0.69
C ALA A 138 8.09 8.17 0.31
N GLY A 139 8.70 7.37 1.18
CA GLY A 139 10.04 6.78 1.00
C GLY A 139 11.21 7.76 1.15
N VAL A 140 10.94 9.06 1.27
CA VAL A 140 11.96 10.12 1.37
C VAL A 140 11.52 11.19 2.37
N ASP A 141 12.51 11.81 3.02
CA ASP A 141 12.27 12.94 3.92
C ASP A 141 12.07 14.22 3.12
N LEU A 142 10.81 14.64 3.02
CA LEU A 142 10.38 15.86 2.30
C LEU A 142 10.61 17.14 3.10
N THR A 143 11.06 17.08 4.36
CA THR A 143 11.29 18.28 5.18
C THR A 143 12.67 18.89 4.98
N VAL A 144 13.62 18.08 4.56
CA VAL A 144 14.99 18.53 4.26
C VAL A 144 15.22 18.62 2.76
N ARG A 145 14.40 17.93 1.96
CA ARG A 145 14.60 17.81 0.51
C ARG A 145 13.84 18.88 -0.27
N THR A 146 14.52 19.41 -1.27
CA THR A 146 14.01 20.39 -2.24
C THR A 146 13.81 19.70 -3.60
N ASN A 147 13.71 20.47 -4.67
CA ASN A 147 13.66 19.92 -6.02
C ASN A 147 14.95 19.17 -6.33
N GLY A 148 14.84 17.93 -6.79
CA GLY A 148 16.02 17.17 -7.18
C GLY A 148 15.78 15.68 -7.26
N THR A 149 16.86 15.00 -7.63
CA THR A 149 16.91 13.55 -7.69
C THR A 149 17.63 12.99 -6.46
N TYR A 150 17.11 11.90 -5.93
CA TYR A 150 17.64 11.24 -4.76
C TYR A 150 17.63 9.74 -4.92
N ARG A 151 18.42 9.06 -4.09
CA ARG A 151 18.49 7.60 -4.08
C ARG A 151 18.58 7.08 -2.66
N THR A 152 17.81 6.04 -2.35
CA THR A 152 17.83 5.36 -1.06
C THR A 152 17.25 3.96 -1.20
N TRP A 153 17.45 3.13 -0.17
CA TRP A 153 16.72 1.89 0.01
C TRP A 153 15.29 2.20 0.47
N GLU A 154 14.30 1.55 -0.16
CA GLU A 154 12.87 1.70 0.14
C GLU A 154 12.26 0.34 0.45
N ASN A 155 11.59 0.26 1.61
CA ASN A 155 10.66 -0.82 1.90
C ASN A 155 9.34 -0.54 1.17
N PHE A 156 8.89 -1.50 0.36
CA PHE A 156 7.60 -1.51 -0.31
C PHE A 156 7.02 -2.92 -0.26
N THR A 157 5.80 -3.10 -0.78
CA THR A 157 5.04 -4.35 -0.60
C THR A 157 5.83 -5.61 -0.99
N THR A 158 6.63 -5.56 -2.06
CA THR A 158 7.34 -6.75 -2.54
C THR A 158 8.82 -6.77 -2.16
N GLY A 159 9.33 -5.88 -1.29
CA GLY A 159 10.73 -5.96 -0.88
C GLY A 159 11.37 -4.70 -0.29
N ASP A 160 12.69 -4.78 -0.11
CA ASP A 160 13.59 -3.66 0.18
C ASP A 160 14.50 -3.45 -1.03
N CYS A 161 14.22 -2.42 -1.84
CA CYS A 161 14.91 -2.18 -3.11
C CYS A 161 15.53 -0.79 -3.17
N PHE A 162 16.66 -0.71 -3.87
CA PHE A 162 17.27 0.56 -4.21
C PHE A 162 16.34 1.36 -5.13
N THR A 163 16.01 2.59 -4.73
CA THR A 163 14.96 3.37 -5.37
C THR A 163 15.46 4.77 -5.71
N PHE A 164 15.20 5.18 -6.95
CA PHE A 164 15.45 6.52 -7.45
C PHE A 164 14.19 7.37 -7.28
N TYR A 165 14.36 8.56 -6.72
CA TYR A 165 13.31 9.53 -6.49
C TYR A 165 13.60 10.76 -7.32
N ASP A 166 12.59 11.28 -8.01
CA ASP A 166 12.58 12.61 -8.61
C ASP A 166 11.49 13.41 -7.90
N VAL A 167 11.90 14.43 -7.14
CA VAL A 167 11.01 15.28 -6.34
C VAL A 167 10.93 16.65 -7.00
N LYS A 168 9.70 17.07 -7.32
CA LYS A 168 9.39 18.39 -7.85
C LYS A 168 8.38 19.07 -6.95
N LEU A 169 8.76 20.22 -6.45
CA LEU A 169 7.98 21.15 -5.66
C LEU A 169 7.66 22.36 -6.56
N SER A 170 6.42 22.82 -6.52
CA SER A 170 5.96 23.99 -7.27
C SER A 170 5.06 24.86 -6.37
N GLY A 171 5.24 26.17 -6.39
CA GLY A 171 4.54 27.13 -5.53
C GLY A 171 5.19 28.52 -5.58
N ASP A 172 4.40 29.58 -5.38
CA ASP A 172 4.73 30.98 -5.71
C ASP A 172 5.93 31.59 -4.93
N ASN A 173 6.50 30.89 -3.96
CA ASN A 173 7.59 31.39 -3.11
C ASN A 173 8.78 30.41 -2.92
N LEU A 174 8.93 29.40 -3.79
CA LEU A 174 10.03 28.42 -3.68
C LEU A 174 11.42 29.03 -3.94
N GLU A 175 11.52 30.08 -4.76
CA GLU A 175 12.80 30.66 -5.15
C GLU A 175 13.40 31.62 -4.11
N LYS A 176 12.57 32.25 -3.26
CA LYS A 176 13.03 33.28 -2.29
C LYS A 176 13.77 32.73 -1.07
N LYS A 177 13.80 31.40 -0.85
CA LYS A 177 14.36 30.78 0.38
C LYS A 177 15.63 29.96 0.19
N LYS A 178 16.26 29.94 -0.99
CA LYS A 178 17.59 29.30 -1.15
C LYS A 178 18.68 29.95 -0.27
N ASN A 179 18.44 31.14 0.28
CA ASN A 179 19.44 31.93 1.02
C ASN A 179 19.38 31.83 2.55
N ASP A 180 18.35 31.24 3.15
CA ASP A 180 18.29 31.03 4.60
C ASP A 180 18.38 29.54 4.89
N GLY A 181 19.42 29.09 5.59
CA GLY A 181 19.69 27.70 5.97
C GLY A 181 18.62 27.03 6.87
N GLU A 182 17.40 27.56 6.91
CA GLU A 182 16.25 26.87 7.49
C GLU A 182 15.74 25.78 6.53
N GLY A 183 15.63 24.55 7.04
CA GLY A 183 15.04 23.43 6.31
C GLY A 183 13.67 23.74 5.69
N PHE A 184 13.36 23.05 4.60
CA PHE A 184 12.13 23.23 3.83
C PHE A 184 10.90 22.85 4.66
N LYS A 185 10.19 23.86 5.17
CA LYS A 185 8.88 23.69 5.82
C LYS A 185 7.82 23.50 4.72
N TRP A 186 7.17 22.34 4.69
CA TRP A 186 6.07 22.05 3.77
C TRP A 186 4.90 23.01 4.07
N ARG A 187 4.39 23.71 3.04
CA ARG A 187 3.35 24.75 3.17
C ARG A 187 2.16 24.46 2.27
N SER A 188 1.02 25.09 2.58
CA SER A 188 -0.25 24.96 1.85
C SER A 188 -0.24 25.47 0.43
N ASP A 189 0.73 26.29 0.06
CA ASP A 189 0.94 26.82 -1.29
C ASP A 189 1.87 25.95 -2.14
N VAL A 190 2.41 24.85 -1.60
CA VAL A 190 3.34 23.98 -2.32
C VAL A 190 2.65 22.72 -2.82
N SER A 191 2.69 22.54 -4.14
CA SER A 191 2.39 21.27 -4.80
C SER A 191 3.65 20.42 -4.87
N THR A 192 3.54 19.13 -4.57
CA THR A 192 4.62 18.16 -4.56
C THR A 192 4.31 17.03 -5.52
N LEU A 193 5.26 16.72 -6.40
CA LEU A 193 5.26 15.57 -7.29
C LEU A 193 6.49 14.71 -6.97
N ILE A 194 6.27 13.45 -6.64
CA ILE A 194 7.32 12.47 -6.35
C ILE A 194 7.18 11.35 -7.36
N THR A 195 8.21 11.15 -8.18
CA THR A 195 8.33 9.97 -9.02
C THR A 195 9.34 9.02 -8.40
N LYS A 196 8.96 7.76 -8.23
CA LYS A 196 9.80 6.69 -7.70
C LYS A 196 10.01 5.63 -8.75
N ILE A 197 11.25 5.21 -8.94
CA ILE A 197 11.62 4.10 -9.82
C ILE A 197 12.45 3.13 -8.99
N ARG A 198 11.93 1.92 -8.78
CA ARG A 198 12.61 0.87 -8.02
C ARG A 198 13.52 0.09 -8.95
N ASP A 199 14.79 -0.04 -8.58
CA ASP A 199 15.72 -0.94 -9.25
C ASP A 199 15.47 -2.36 -8.73
N VAL A 200 14.53 -3.06 -9.39
CA VAL A 200 14.08 -4.41 -9.00
C VAL A 200 15.19 -5.47 -9.09
N LYS A 201 16.30 -5.17 -9.76
CA LYS A 201 17.50 -6.02 -9.77
C LYS A 201 18.39 -5.79 -8.56
N LYS A 202 18.20 -4.68 -7.83
CA LYS A 202 18.92 -4.31 -6.61
C LYS A 202 17.98 -4.28 -5.42
N CYS A 203 17.50 -5.47 -5.05
CA CYS A 203 16.69 -5.69 -3.87
C CYS A 203 17.42 -6.59 -2.89
N ARG A 204 17.43 -6.22 -1.60
CA ARG A 204 17.99 -7.04 -0.52
C ARG A 204 17.05 -8.17 -0.12
N ILE A 205 15.76 -7.87 -0.15
CA ILE A 205 14.66 -8.79 0.14
C ILE A 205 13.69 -8.67 -1.02
N ASN A 206 13.25 -9.81 -1.55
CA ASN A 206 12.21 -9.89 -2.55
C ASN A 206 11.11 -10.83 -2.04
N ALA A 207 9.90 -10.31 -1.94
CA ALA A 207 8.71 -11.09 -1.64
C ALA A 207 7.91 -11.21 -2.96
N PRO A 208 8.02 -12.35 -3.67
CA PRO A 208 7.27 -12.58 -4.91
C PRO A 208 5.76 -12.53 -4.61
N TYR A 209 5.12 -11.43 -4.98
CA TYR A 209 3.73 -11.16 -4.65
C TYR A 209 3.07 -10.27 -5.69
N PHE A 210 1.86 -10.65 -6.08
CA PHE A 210 0.84 -9.73 -6.59
C PHE A 210 -0.44 -9.83 -5.77
N LEU A 211 -1.31 -8.81 -5.85
CA LEU A 211 -2.54 -8.77 -5.08
C LEU A 211 -3.42 -10.00 -5.38
N GLY A 212 -3.73 -10.80 -4.35
CA GLY A 212 -4.52 -12.05 -4.48
C GLY A 212 -3.71 -13.33 -4.76
N SER A 213 -2.40 -13.23 -5.04
CA SER A 213 -1.56 -14.40 -5.38
C SER A 213 -1.33 -15.38 -4.22
N ARG A 214 -1.40 -14.93 -2.96
CA ARG A 214 -0.97 -15.75 -1.82
C ARG A 214 -1.90 -16.91 -1.50
N GLU A 215 -3.18 -16.80 -1.82
CA GLU A 215 -4.15 -17.88 -1.65
C GLU A 215 -3.94 -18.94 -2.72
N ALA A 216 -3.62 -18.51 -3.95
CA ALA A 216 -3.25 -19.38 -5.06
C ALA A 216 -1.97 -20.20 -4.81
N TRP A 217 -1.03 -19.66 -4.06
CA TRP A 217 0.27 -20.30 -3.79
C TRP A 217 0.20 -21.52 -2.88
N ARG A 218 -0.84 -21.62 -2.02
CA ARG A 218 -1.04 -22.83 -1.21
C ARG A 218 -1.41 -24.02 -2.08
N ASP A 219 -2.09 -23.76 -3.20
CA ASP A 219 -2.64 -24.80 -4.07
C ASP A 219 -1.79 -25.01 -5.34
N THR A 220 -1.00 -24.02 -5.77
CA THR A 220 -0.13 -24.09 -6.98
C THR A 220 1.25 -23.45 -6.76
N PRO A 221 2.20 -24.12 -6.07
CA PRO A 221 3.56 -23.60 -5.78
C PRO A 221 4.49 -23.51 -7.02
N GLN A 222 3.93 -23.47 -8.24
CA GLN A 222 4.64 -23.79 -9.49
C GLN A 222 4.85 -22.57 -10.40
N VAL A 223 4.56 -21.35 -9.93
CA VAL A 223 4.71 -20.12 -10.69
C VAL A 223 5.77 -19.21 -10.07
N LEU A 224 6.85 -18.96 -10.80
CA LEU A 224 7.87 -17.98 -10.41
C LEU A 224 7.40 -16.57 -10.77
N ILE A 225 7.44 -15.65 -9.80
CA ILE A 225 7.06 -14.24 -9.99
C ILE A 225 8.33 -13.40 -10.10
N ASN A 226 8.56 -12.83 -11.27
CA ASN A 226 9.68 -11.96 -11.56
C ASN A 226 9.19 -10.53 -11.82
N ILE A 227 9.39 -9.63 -10.85
CA ILE A 227 9.07 -8.21 -11.03
C ILE A 227 10.08 -7.60 -11.99
N LYS A 228 9.62 -7.06 -13.12
CA LYS A 228 10.47 -6.44 -14.15
C LYS A 228 10.60 -4.95 -13.99
N SER A 229 9.57 -4.29 -13.50
CA SER A 229 9.63 -2.86 -13.16
C SER A 229 8.58 -2.48 -12.13
N SER A 230 8.87 -1.44 -11.35
CA SER A 230 7.90 -0.81 -10.46
C SER A 230 8.15 0.69 -10.41
N LYS A 231 7.14 1.47 -10.78
CA LYS A 231 7.16 2.93 -10.81
C LYS A 231 5.98 3.49 -10.05
N THR A 232 6.23 4.41 -9.12
CA THR A 232 5.19 5.14 -8.40
C THR A 232 5.26 6.62 -8.75
N VAL A 233 4.11 7.26 -8.93
CA VAL A 233 3.98 8.70 -9.06
C VAL A 233 3.00 9.18 -8.00
N MET A 234 3.46 10.04 -7.09
CA MET A 234 2.65 10.66 -6.04
C MET A 234 2.56 12.15 -6.32
N SER A 235 1.35 12.69 -6.32
CA SER A 235 1.10 14.12 -6.40
C SER A 235 0.25 14.55 -5.21
N ALA A 236 0.67 15.63 -4.56
CA ALA A 236 0.00 16.18 -3.40
C ALA A 236 -0.01 17.70 -3.49
N ASN A 237 -1.14 18.31 -3.19
CA ASN A 237 -1.24 19.74 -2.96
C ASN A 237 -2.23 19.99 -1.82
N ARG A 238 -2.71 21.24 -1.70
CA ARG A 238 -3.64 21.63 -0.64
C ARG A 238 -4.93 20.82 -0.57
N THR A 239 -5.48 20.44 -1.71
CA THR A 239 -6.85 19.90 -1.82
C THR A 239 -6.91 18.52 -2.47
N ALA A 240 -5.78 18.05 -3.00
CA ALA A 240 -5.71 16.81 -3.74
C ALA A 240 -4.49 16.01 -3.32
N PHE A 241 -4.70 14.70 -3.25
CA PHE A 241 -3.65 13.71 -3.16
C PHE A 241 -3.99 12.57 -4.12
N ILE A 242 -3.01 12.14 -4.90
CA ILE A 242 -3.09 10.96 -5.74
C ILE A 242 -1.74 10.24 -5.74
N SER A 243 -1.76 8.93 -5.53
CA SER A 243 -0.60 8.06 -5.72
C SER A 243 -0.99 6.96 -6.68
N THR A 244 -0.19 6.76 -7.72
CA THR A 244 -0.35 5.65 -8.65
C THR A 244 0.93 4.86 -8.77
N THR A 245 0.85 3.55 -8.52
CA THR A 245 1.94 2.61 -8.75
C THR A 245 1.61 1.71 -9.93
N LYS A 246 2.55 1.61 -10.87
CA LYS A 246 2.51 0.65 -11.98
C LYS A 246 3.61 -0.38 -11.78
N THR A 247 3.25 -1.65 -11.87
CA THR A 247 4.19 -2.77 -11.76
C THR A 247 4.06 -3.67 -12.97
N SER A 248 5.18 -4.11 -13.54
CA SER A 248 5.20 -5.12 -14.59
C SER A 248 5.86 -6.38 -14.06
N ILE A 249 5.21 -7.50 -14.26
CA ILE A 249 5.51 -8.80 -13.66
C ILE A 249 5.60 -9.83 -14.78
N GLU A 250 6.55 -10.73 -14.65
CA GLU A 250 6.67 -11.93 -15.47
C GLU A 250 6.36 -13.13 -14.58
N LEU A 251 5.43 -13.96 -15.02
CA LEU A 251 4.99 -15.18 -14.37
C LEU A 251 5.48 -16.35 -15.21
N GLU A 252 6.35 -17.18 -14.64
CA GLU A 252 6.89 -18.36 -15.32
C GLU A 252 6.35 -19.63 -14.67
N ASN A 253 5.67 -20.46 -15.46
CA ASN A 253 5.21 -21.77 -14.98
C ASN A 253 6.35 -22.81 -15.08
N LEU A 254 6.77 -23.33 -13.93
CA LEU A 254 7.93 -24.22 -13.81
C LEU A 254 7.71 -25.63 -14.39
N HIS A 255 6.47 -26.07 -14.59
CA HIS A 255 6.17 -27.40 -15.14
C HIS A 255 6.19 -27.44 -16.67
N LYS A 256 5.95 -26.30 -17.34
CA LYS A 256 6.00 -26.22 -18.80
C LYS A 256 7.37 -25.69 -19.22
N LYS A 257 8.32 -26.59 -19.50
CA LYS A 257 9.64 -26.27 -20.10
C LYS A 257 9.52 -25.85 -21.57
N SER A 258 8.69 -24.86 -21.86
CA SER A 258 8.57 -24.23 -23.16
C SER A 258 8.67 -22.72 -22.98
N PRO A 259 9.36 -21.96 -23.84
CA PRO A 259 9.42 -20.49 -23.79
C PRO A 259 8.04 -19.80 -23.88
N THR A 260 6.99 -20.58 -24.11
CA THR A 260 5.58 -20.18 -24.13
C THR A 260 4.90 -20.25 -22.75
N SER A 261 5.63 -20.60 -21.69
CA SER A 261 5.14 -20.68 -20.31
C SER A 261 5.22 -19.35 -19.55
N ILE A 262 5.76 -18.31 -20.19
CA ILE A 262 5.92 -16.98 -19.62
C ILE A 262 4.67 -16.14 -19.91
N ILE A 263 4.01 -15.66 -18.85
CA ILE A 263 2.89 -14.74 -18.91
C ILE A 263 3.36 -13.39 -18.36
N TYR A 264 3.13 -12.31 -19.10
CA TYR A 264 3.37 -10.97 -18.58
C TYR A 264 2.10 -10.43 -17.94
N MET A 265 2.24 -9.74 -16.82
CA MET A 265 1.15 -9.10 -16.12
C MET A 265 1.51 -7.66 -15.79
N ASN A 266 0.59 -6.74 -16.04
CA ASN A 266 0.75 -5.35 -15.65
C ASN A 266 -0.30 -4.99 -14.60
N GLU A 267 0.17 -4.33 -13.55
CA GLU A 267 -0.65 -3.87 -12.44
C GLU A 267 -0.64 -2.37 -12.36
N THR A 268 -1.77 -1.80 -11.98
CA THR A 268 -1.90 -0.40 -11.63
C THR A 268 -2.73 -0.27 -10.37
N MET A 269 -2.11 0.21 -9.30
CA MET A 269 -2.78 0.59 -8.05
C MET A 269 -2.84 2.11 -7.95
N THR A 270 -4.00 2.66 -7.64
CA THR A 270 -4.20 4.09 -7.42
C THR A 270 -4.90 4.35 -6.10
N LEU A 271 -4.36 5.29 -5.32
CA LEU A 271 -5.00 5.86 -4.15
C LEU A 271 -5.27 7.34 -4.42
N LYS A 272 -6.53 7.77 -4.30
CA LYS A 272 -6.95 9.16 -4.55
C LYS A 272 -7.72 9.72 -3.38
N TYR A 273 -7.30 10.85 -2.85
CA TYR A 273 -8.05 11.59 -1.83
C TYR A 273 -9.40 12.07 -2.36
N ILE A 274 -10.42 11.97 -1.52
CA ILE A 274 -11.80 12.36 -1.85
C ILE A 274 -12.28 13.48 -0.93
N SER A 275 -12.26 13.27 0.39
CA SER A 275 -12.81 14.23 1.33
C SER A 275 -12.31 14.02 2.75
N VAL A 276 -12.45 15.04 3.59
CA VAL A 276 -12.43 14.89 5.04
C VAL A 276 -13.80 15.27 5.60
N LYS A 277 -14.37 14.41 6.46
CA LYS A 277 -15.67 14.62 7.11
C LYS A 277 -15.57 14.29 8.60
N PRO A 278 -16.44 14.84 9.46
CA PRO A 278 -16.54 14.38 10.84
C PRO A 278 -16.83 12.88 10.91
N SER A 279 -16.16 12.18 11.82
CA SER A 279 -16.49 10.78 12.07
C SER A 279 -17.73 10.66 12.94
N ASN A 280 -18.58 9.67 12.66
CA ASN A 280 -19.82 9.44 13.40
C ASN A 280 -19.65 8.52 14.61
N ASN A 281 -18.52 7.82 14.70
CA ASN A 281 -18.28 6.78 15.70
C ASN A 281 -16.89 6.92 16.31
N GLN A 282 -16.67 6.36 17.50
CA GLN A 282 -15.33 6.27 18.09
C GLN A 282 -14.41 5.35 17.25
N ILE A 283 -13.09 5.51 17.42
CA ILE A 283 -12.11 4.61 16.81
C ILE A 283 -12.21 3.24 17.48
N THR A 284 -12.44 2.21 16.68
CA THR A 284 -12.48 0.82 17.13
C THR A 284 -11.07 0.34 17.49
N ARG A 285 -10.92 -0.32 18.64
CA ARG A 285 -9.64 -0.89 19.05
C ARG A 285 -9.30 -2.13 18.21
N ILE A 286 -8.03 -2.27 17.87
CA ILE A 286 -7.48 -3.47 17.23
C ILE A 286 -7.38 -4.57 18.28
N GLN A 287 -8.02 -5.71 18.02
CA GLN A 287 -7.97 -6.88 18.90
C GLN A 287 -6.64 -7.62 18.70
N GLU A 288 -5.98 -7.97 19.81
CA GLU A 288 -4.67 -8.66 19.82
C GLU A 288 -3.66 -8.00 18.85
N PRO A 289 -3.21 -6.77 19.13
CA PRO A 289 -2.38 -6.01 18.20
C PRO A 289 -1.02 -6.68 17.97
N ALA A 290 -0.61 -6.75 16.71
CA ALA A 290 0.70 -7.23 16.27
C ALA A 290 1.34 -6.26 15.27
N CYS A 291 2.66 -6.09 15.39
CA CYS A 291 3.44 -5.18 14.55
C CYS A 291 3.96 -5.87 13.28
N THR A 292 3.86 -5.17 12.16
CA THR A 292 4.33 -5.68 10.87
C THR A 292 4.92 -4.58 10.00
N SER A 293 5.81 -4.97 9.09
CA SER A 293 6.30 -4.09 8.03
C SER A 293 5.30 -4.01 6.87
N VAL A 294 5.53 -3.03 5.98
CA VAL A 294 4.87 -2.92 4.67
C VAL A 294 5.30 -4.04 3.72
N ILE A 295 6.44 -4.69 3.96
CA ILE A 295 6.94 -5.82 3.16
C ILE A 295 6.08 -7.07 3.43
N THR A 296 5.59 -7.69 2.35
CA THR A 296 4.82 -8.94 2.41
C THR A 296 5.59 -10.03 3.14
N GLY A 297 4.92 -10.68 4.09
CA GLY A 297 5.49 -11.79 4.87
C GLY A 297 6.42 -11.39 6.02
N LYS A 298 6.77 -10.10 6.17
CA LYS A 298 7.65 -9.62 7.24
C LYS A 298 6.84 -9.12 8.45
N TRP A 299 6.71 -9.98 9.46
CA TRP A 299 6.28 -9.58 10.80
C TRP A 299 7.44 -8.89 11.53
N LEU A 300 7.12 -7.90 12.36
CA LEU A 300 8.10 -7.26 13.23
C LEU A 300 7.91 -7.90 14.60
N HIS A 301 8.77 -8.87 14.91
CA HIS A 301 8.92 -9.35 16.28
C HIS A 301 9.73 -8.29 17.02
N ASP A 302 9.28 -7.90 18.22
CA ASP A 302 9.85 -6.80 19.02
C ASP A 302 11.36 -6.65 18.82
N ASP A 303 11.74 -5.71 17.95
CA ASP A 303 13.09 -5.20 17.92
C ASP A 303 13.24 -4.41 19.23
N LEU A 304 13.89 -5.04 20.20
CA LEU A 304 14.38 -4.43 21.44
C LEU A 304 15.45 -3.36 21.18
N SER A 305 15.44 -2.67 20.03
CA SER A 305 16.08 -1.36 19.90
C SER A 305 15.17 -0.33 20.56
N VAL A 306 15.18 -0.41 21.89
CA VAL A 306 14.58 0.52 22.84
C VAL A 306 15.13 1.92 22.53
N GLU A 307 14.32 2.77 21.90
CA GLU A 307 14.25 4.15 22.39
C GLU A 307 13.45 4.07 23.69
N ASN A 308 14.13 4.30 24.80
CA ASN A 308 13.62 4.12 26.15
C ASN A 308 12.30 4.87 26.34
N ASP A 309 11.21 4.13 26.48
CA ASP A 309 10.12 4.48 27.38
C ASP A 309 9.58 3.20 28.02
N VAL A 310 9.51 3.25 29.34
CA VAL A 310 9.40 2.14 30.29
C VAL A 310 7.95 1.67 30.43
N ASN A 311 7.80 0.36 30.68
CA ASN A 311 6.61 -0.39 31.15
C ASN A 311 5.57 -0.85 30.10
N GLU A 312 5.64 -2.12 29.69
CA GLU A 312 4.89 -3.24 30.30
C GLU A 312 5.07 -4.53 29.46
N GLN A 313 5.52 -5.61 30.10
CA GLN A 313 5.60 -6.94 29.52
C GLN A 313 4.35 -7.75 29.87
N LYS A 314 3.85 -8.55 28.91
CA LYS A 314 3.47 -9.96 29.17
C LYS A 314 3.24 -10.77 27.88
N LYS A 315 3.95 -11.90 27.81
CA LYS A 315 3.86 -13.00 26.83
C LYS A 315 2.64 -13.88 27.09
N TYR A 316 1.99 -14.41 26.04
CA TYR A 316 1.31 -15.72 26.08
C TYR A 316 1.31 -16.47 24.74
N ASN A 317 1.28 -17.81 24.86
CA ASN A 317 1.44 -18.84 23.82
C ASN A 317 0.12 -19.16 23.08
N ILE A 318 0.26 -19.62 21.83
CA ILE A 318 -0.80 -19.93 20.87
C ILE A 318 -0.94 -21.45 20.70
N THR A 319 -2.17 -21.95 20.57
CA THR A 319 -2.49 -23.24 19.94
C THR A 319 -3.63 -23.05 18.95
N SER A 320 -3.41 -23.40 17.69
CA SER A 320 -4.37 -23.23 16.58
C SER A 320 -4.78 -24.56 15.96
N LYS A 321 -6.03 -24.66 15.51
CA LYS A 321 -6.47 -25.59 14.45
C LYS A 321 -7.30 -24.82 13.42
N SER A 322 -7.07 -25.12 12.14
CA SER A 322 -7.68 -24.49 10.96
C SER A 322 -8.40 -25.53 10.11
N SER A 323 -9.31 -25.08 9.22
CA SER A 323 -9.69 -25.83 8.01
C SER A 323 -10.51 -24.98 7.01
N LEU A 324 -10.27 -25.27 5.71
CA LEU A 324 -11.07 -25.09 4.49
C LEU A 324 -10.87 -23.83 3.61
N ALA A 325 -10.19 -24.05 2.46
CA ALA A 325 -10.26 -23.29 1.22
C ALA A 325 -10.13 -24.28 0.04
N SER A 326 -11.03 -24.18 -0.94
CA SER A 326 -10.94 -24.91 -2.21
C SER A 326 -11.96 -24.27 -3.15
N LEU A 327 -11.54 -23.35 -4.03
CA LEU A 327 -12.38 -22.87 -5.14
C LEU A 327 -11.62 -22.11 -6.27
N MET A 328 -10.31 -21.86 -6.17
CA MET A 328 -9.61 -21.02 -7.18
C MET A 328 -8.77 -21.77 -8.24
N PHE A 329 -8.58 -23.09 -8.15
CA PHE A 329 -7.72 -23.82 -9.09
C PHE A 329 -8.35 -25.12 -9.60
N ASN A 330 -9.47 -25.01 -10.32
CA ASN A 330 -9.81 -26.01 -11.34
C ASN A 330 -9.33 -25.48 -12.70
N PHE A 331 -8.03 -25.62 -12.95
CA PHE A 331 -7.46 -25.58 -14.29
C PHE A 331 -7.35 -27.03 -14.76
N ASP A 332 -8.47 -27.63 -15.15
CA ASP A 332 -8.54 -28.76 -16.09
C ASP A 332 -10.01 -29.04 -16.42
N ASN A 333 -10.43 -28.58 -17.59
CA ASN A 333 -11.12 -29.35 -18.62
C ASN A 333 -11.22 -28.53 -19.91
#